data_AF-E4PTY5-F1
#
_entry.id   AF-E4PTY5-F1
#
_cell.length_a   1.000
_cell.length_b   1.000
_cell.length_c   1.000
_cell.angle_alpha   90.00
_cell.angle_beta   90.00
_cell.angle_gamma   90.00
#
_symmetry.space_group_name_H-M   'P 1'
#
loop_
_entity.id
_entity.type
_entity.pdbx_description
1 polymer ?
#
loop_
_entity_poly.entity_id
_entity_poly.type
_entity_poly.pdbx_seq_one_letter_code
_entity_poly.pdbx_strand_id
1 'polypeptide(L)'
;MKHKNKQTSDQSFMVFDLYEQIVNANNYIDYQKLLATVLLENQIGFDSKVYKEFENSYLLGLKNHYDLVLRDFVITFNVNLKISSDLLVPMISASESSNTEAINLKQSKDEQYNKFLNTFNDCLISLIKQDLCVEIFPKIIIFKSKNTDKLKIIFDKTKVLTRG
;
A
#
# COMPACT_ATOMS: atom_id res chain seq x y z
N MET A 1 -27.12 -21.89 23.40
CA MET A 1 -26.42 -22.13 22.11
C MET A 1 -24.97 -21.74 22.29
N LYS A 2 -24.06 -22.72 22.17
CA LYS A 2 -22.62 -22.60 22.48
C LYS A 2 -21.86 -21.94 21.32
N HIS A 3 -20.83 -21.20 21.68
CA HIS A 3 -19.88 -20.44 20.88
C HIS A 3 -19.50 -21.09 19.53
N LYS A 4 -19.70 -20.38 18.42
CA LYS A 4 -19.00 -20.65 17.17
C LYS A 4 -17.57 -20.13 17.31
N ASN A 5 -16.61 -21.05 17.48
CA ASN A 5 -15.20 -20.77 17.22
C ASN A 5 -15.08 -20.20 15.79
N LYS A 6 -14.66 -18.95 15.67
CA LYS A 6 -14.28 -18.34 14.39
C LYS A 6 -12.97 -19.04 14.00
N GLN A 7 -13.04 -20.11 13.20
CA GLN A 7 -11.89 -20.68 12.53
C GLN A 7 -11.30 -19.57 11.66
N THR A 8 -10.25 -18.90 12.14
CA THR A 8 -9.32 -18.19 11.27
C THR A 8 -8.83 -19.21 10.24
N SER A 9 -9.17 -18.99 8.98
CA SER A 9 -8.78 -19.88 7.88
C SER A 9 -7.25 -19.97 7.80
N ASP A 10 -6.69 -21.16 7.54
CA ASP A 10 -5.24 -21.36 7.35
C ASP A 10 -4.62 -20.39 6.33
N GLN A 11 -5.42 -19.92 5.36
CA GLN A 11 -4.98 -18.96 4.35
C GLN A 11 -4.78 -17.55 4.89
N SER A 12 -5.54 -17.14 5.91
CA SER A 12 -5.30 -15.86 6.60
C SER A 12 -3.94 -15.88 7.32
N PHE A 13 -3.60 -17.00 7.96
CA PHE A 13 -2.28 -17.21 8.57
C PHE A 13 -1.16 -17.10 7.53
N MET A 14 -1.30 -17.74 6.36
CA MET A 14 -0.29 -17.67 5.30
C MET A 14 0.00 -16.24 4.80
N VAL A 15 -1.01 -15.36 4.74
CA VAL A 15 -0.81 -13.95 4.34
C VAL A 15 -0.03 -13.18 5.41
N PHE A 16 -0.31 -13.40 6.70
CA PHE A 16 0.40 -12.68 7.76
C PHE A 16 1.81 -13.21 7.98
N ASP A 17 2.02 -14.52 7.86
CA ASP A 17 3.36 -15.11 7.93
C ASP A 17 4.24 -14.64 6.76
N LEU A 18 3.68 -14.51 5.56
CA LEU A 18 4.41 -13.99 4.40
C LEU A 18 4.79 -12.51 4.58
N TYR A 19 4.00 -11.70 5.31
CA TYR A 19 4.37 -10.33 5.63
C TYR A 19 5.64 -10.30 6.48
N GLU A 20 5.66 -11.07 7.56
CA GLU A 20 6.82 -11.18 8.46
C GLU A 20 8.04 -11.75 7.72
N GLN A 21 7.87 -12.75 6.86
CA GLN A 21 8.96 -13.28 6.03
C GLN A 21 9.58 -12.21 5.13
N ILE A 22 8.76 -11.37 4.51
CA ILE A 22 9.24 -10.30 3.63
C ILE A 22 9.95 -9.22 4.43
N VAL A 23 9.41 -8.77 5.56
CA VAL A 23 10.04 -7.74 6.40
C VAL A 23 11.44 -8.16 6.89
N ASN A 24 11.64 -9.47 7.11
CA ASN A 24 12.93 -10.03 7.52
C ASN A 24 13.85 -10.42 6.34
N ALA A 25 13.44 -10.18 5.10
CA ALA A 25 14.24 -10.51 3.91
C ALA A 25 15.20 -9.37 3.52
N ASN A 26 16.33 -9.74 2.89
CA ASN A 26 17.35 -8.76 2.47
C ASN A 26 16.90 -7.82 1.35
N ASN A 27 15.85 -8.18 0.60
CA ASN A 27 15.34 -7.39 -0.53
C ASN A 27 14.16 -6.48 -0.12
N TYR A 28 13.97 -6.25 1.17
CA TYR A 28 12.92 -5.40 1.71
C TYR A 28 13.37 -3.95 1.88
N ILE A 29 12.57 -3.03 1.36
CA ILE A 29 12.69 -1.59 1.53
C ILE A 29 11.52 -1.12 2.40
N ASP A 30 11.83 -0.70 3.62
CA ASP A 30 10.84 -0.10 4.51
C ASP A 30 10.39 1.28 4.03
N TYR A 31 9.25 1.71 4.55
CA TYR A 31 8.61 2.97 4.16
C TYR A 31 9.52 4.18 4.38
N GLN A 32 10.29 4.19 5.46
CA GLN A 32 11.16 5.33 5.80
C GLN A 32 12.30 5.46 4.81
N LYS A 33 12.90 4.34 4.36
CA LYS A 33 13.93 4.34 3.32
C LYS A 33 13.37 4.85 1.98
N LEU A 34 12.21 4.36 1.56
CA LEU A 34 11.55 4.85 0.33
C LEU A 34 11.34 6.37 0.38
N LEU A 35 10.73 6.86 1.47
CA LEU A 35 10.42 8.28 1.59
C LEU A 35 11.67 9.14 1.75
N ALA A 36 12.69 8.70 2.48
CA ALA A 36 13.95 9.43 2.59
C ALA A 36 14.60 9.67 1.22
N THR A 37 14.59 8.67 0.33
CA THR A 37 15.06 8.83 -1.06
C THR A 37 14.24 9.85 -1.83
N VAL A 38 12.91 9.76 -1.77
CA VAL A 38 12.00 10.68 -2.47
C VAL A 38 12.16 12.12 -1.98
N LEU A 39 12.30 12.31 -0.66
CA LEU A 39 12.50 13.61 -0.03
C LEU A 39 13.86 14.22 -0.41
N LEU A 40 14.91 13.41 -0.44
CA LEU A 40 16.25 13.83 -0.84
C LEU A 40 16.27 14.33 -2.30
N GLU A 41 15.65 13.58 -3.23
CA GLU A 41 15.55 13.96 -4.64
C GLU A 41 14.73 15.24 -4.85
N ASN A 42 13.75 15.49 -3.97
CA ASN A 42 12.96 16.72 -3.98
C ASN A 42 13.59 17.86 -3.18
N GLN A 43 14.72 17.64 -2.50
CA GLN A 43 15.41 18.61 -1.65
C GLN A 43 14.50 19.17 -0.53
N ILE A 44 13.66 18.30 0.04
CA ILE A 44 12.74 18.63 1.13
C ILE A 44 12.92 17.66 2.29
N GLY A 45 12.38 18.00 3.46
CA GLY A 45 12.36 17.13 4.64
C GLY A 45 10.96 16.63 5.00
N PHE A 46 10.91 15.74 5.99
CA PHE A 46 9.66 15.22 6.58
C PHE A 46 8.78 16.33 7.20
N ASP A 47 9.34 17.51 7.48
CA ASP A 47 8.54 18.64 7.97
C ASP A 47 7.90 19.49 6.88
N SER A 48 8.23 19.24 5.60
CA SER A 48 7.73 20.01 4.47
C SER A 48 6.21 19.90 4.34
N LYS A 49 5.58 20.98 3.87
CA LYS A 49 4.14 21.01 3.59
C LYS A 49 3.76 19.92 2.57
N VAL A 50 4.59 19.75 1.53
CA VAL A 50 4.40 18.76 0.46
C VAL A 50 4.35 17.33 1.01
N TYR A 51 5.30 16.95 1.88
CA TYR A 51 5.28 15.63 2.51
C TYR A 51 4.06 15.46 3.44
N LYS A 52 3.75 16.47 4.26
CA LYS A 52 2.59 16.41 5.16
C LYS A 52 1.28 16.31 4.39
N GLU A 53 1.17 16.96 3.23
CA GLU A 53 0.02 16.83 2.33
C GLU A 53 -0.11 15.41 1.77
N PHE A 54 1.00 14.81 1.32
CA PHE A 54 1.04 13.41 0.90
C PHE A 54 0.62 12.46 2.01
N GLU A 55 1.19 12.65 3.20
CA GLU A 55 0.95 11.82 4.38
C GLU A 55 -0.52 11.85 4.79
N ASN A 56 -1.08 13.05 4.92
CA ASN A 56 -2.49 13.23 5.24
C ASN A 56 -3.39 12.62 4.17
N SER A 57 -3.02 12.72 2.89
CA SER A 57 -3.80 12.21 1.76
C SER A 57 -3.91 10.68 1.79
N TYR A 58 -2.79 9.96 1.92
CA TYR A 58 -2.86 8.50 1.98
C TYR A 58 -3.48 8.03 3.31
N LEU A 59 -3.21 8.68 4.44
CA LEU A 59 -3.82 8.33 5.73
C LEU A 59 -5.34 8.50 5.69
N LEU A 60 -5.84 9.54 5.03
CA LEU A 60 -7.26 9.73 4.80
C LEU A 60 -7.86 8.58 3.97
N GLY A 61 -7.16 8.17 2.91
CA GLY A 61 -7.61 7.05 2.08
C GLY A 61 -7.60 5.71 2.82
N LEU A 62 -6.54 5.42 3.58
CA LEU A 62 -6.49 4.22 4.44
C LEU A 62 -7.61 4.22 5.49
N LYS A 63 -7.88 5.37 6.12
CA LYS A 63 -8.91 5.50 7.17
C LYS A 63 -10.33 5.30 6.63
N ASN A 64 -10.63 5.85 5.45
CA ASN A 64 -11.98 5.83 4.88
C ASN A 64 -12.17 4.76 3.80
N HIS A 65 -11.13 3.96 3.52
CA HIS A 65 -11.13 2.96 2.44
C HIS A 65 -11.38 3.58 1.07
N TYR A 66 -10.85 4.79 0.85
CA TYR A 66 -10.83 5.39 -0.48
C TYR A 66 -9.75 4.75 -1.32
N ASP A 67 -10.00 4.67 -2.61
CA ASP A 67 -9.01 4.16 -3.54
C ASP A 67 -7.79 5.08 -3.57
N LEU A 68 -6.60 4.50 -3.51
CA LEU A 68 -5.35 5.24 -3.66
C LEU A 68 -4.84 5.02 -5.08
N VAL A 69 -4.98 6.04 -5.92
CA VAL A 69 -4.64 5.96 -7.34
C VAL A 69 -3.17 6.30 -7.53
N LEU A 70 -2.34 5.30 -7.81
CA LEU A 70 -0.93 5.48 -8.17
C LEU A 70 -0.79 5.49 -9.70
N ARG A 71 0.43 5.68 -10.19
CA ARG A 71 0.69 5.82 -11.64
C ARG A 71 0.27 4.59 -12.44
N ASP A 72 0.67 3.41 -11.98
CA ASP A 72 0.55 2.14 -12.72
C ASP A 72 -0.54 1.21 -12.16
N PHE A 73 -1.05 1.47 -10.96
CA PHE A 73 -2.06 0.65 -10.31
C PHE A 73 -2.84 1.45 -9.25
N VAL A 74 -3.94 0.89 -8.78
CA VAL A 74 -4.76 1.43 -7.70
C VAL A 74 -4.73 0.48 -6.52
N ILE A 75 -4.54 1.01 -5.31
CA ILE A 75 -4.83 0.25 -4.08
C ILE A 75 -6.29 0.52 -3.73
N THR A 76 -7.11 -0.52 -3.81
CA THR A 76 -8.54 -0.50 -3.46
C THR A 76 -8.80 -1.35 -2.23
N PHE A 77 -9.95 -1.20 -1.60
CA PHE A 77 -10.31 -1.92 -0.38
C PHE A 77 -11.56 -2.76 -0.62
N ASN A 78 -11.43 -4.08 -0.48
CA ASN A 78 -12.55 -4.99 -0.73
C ASN A 78 -12.52 -6.20 0.21
N VAL A 79 -13.64 -6.91 0.32
CA VAL A 79 -13.73 -8.15 1.08
C VAL A 79 -12.99 -9.24 0.32
N ASN A 80 -12.04 -9.88 0.99
CA ASN A 80 -11.36 -11.05 0.48
C ASN A 80 -11.79 -12.28 1.27
N LEU A 81 -12.69 -13.08 0.69
CA LEU A 81 -13.28 -14.28 1.32
C LEU A 81 -12.24 -15.32 1.78
N LYS A 82 -11.01 -15.27 1.26
CA LYS A 82 -9.91 -16.14 1.72
C LYS A 82 -9.37 -15.73 3.09
N ILE A 83 -9.46 -14.43 3.41
CA ILE A 83 -8.97 -13.82 4.65
C ILE A 83 -10.11 -13.66 5.65
N SER A 84 -11.20 -12.99 5.24
CA SER A 84 -12.42 -12.87 6.04
C SER A 84 -13.62 -12.51 5.16
N SER A 85 -14.82 -12.84 5.63
CA SER A 85 -16.08 -12.46 4.97
C SER A 85 -16.59 -11.07 5.35
N ASP A 86 -15.97 -10.42 6.33
CA ASP A 86 -16.45 -9.19 6.98
C ASP A 86 -15.37 -8.10 7.11
N LEU A 87 -14.17 -8.32 6.57
CA LEU A 87 -13.06 -7.37 6.66
C LEU A 87 -12.70 -6.83 5.28
N LEU A 88 -12.58 -5.52 5.19
CA LEU A 88 -11.96 -4.87 4.04
C LEU A 88 -10.45 -5.03 4.14
N VAL A 89 -9.83 -5.38 3.01
CA VAL A 89 -8.38 -5.53 2.89
C VAL A 89 -7.89 -4.77 1.66
N PRO A 90 -6.65 -4.27 1.67
CA PRO A 90 -6.10 -3.62 0.51
C PRO A 90 -5.83 -4.65 -0.60
N MET A 91 -6.18 -4.29 -1.83
CA MET A 91 -6.05 -5.09 -3.04
C MET A 91 -5.51 -4.22 -4.18
N ILE A 92 -4.87 -4.85 -5.15
CA ILE A 92 -4.41 -4.16 -6.36
C ILE A 92 -5.50 -4.25 -7.43
N SER A 93 -5.83 -3.10 -8.03
CA SER A 93 -6.70 -2.97 -9.20
C SER A 93 -5.99 -2.19 -10.31
N ALA A 94 -6.45 -2.37 -11.55
CA ALA A 94 -5.99 -1.60 -12.71
C ALA A 94 -6.69 -0.23 -12.82
N SER A 95 -7.85 -0.08 -12.20
CA SER A 95 -8.65 1.15 -12.19
C SER A 95 -9.31 1.35 -10.83
N GLU A 96 -9.67 2.60 -10.54
CA GLU A 96 -10.49 2.92 -9.37
C GLU A 96 -11.89 2.32 -9.50
N SER A 97 -12.50 2.09 -8.34
CA SER A 97 -13.86 1.63 -8.14
C SER A 97 -14.85 2.76 -8.42
N SER A 98 -15.96 2.44 -9.06
CA SER A 98 -17.06 3.38 -9.28
C SER A 98 -17.89 3.66 -8.02
N ASN A 99 -17.65 2.92 -6.94
CA ASN A 99 -18.53 2.89 -5.76
C ASN A 99 -17.87 3.49 -4.52
N THR A 100 -16.64 3.97 -4.65
CA THR A 100 -15.85 4.54 -3.55
C THR A 100 -15.13 5.77 -4.06
N GLU A 101 -14.95 6.77 -3.18
CA GLU A 101 -14.11 7.92 -3.48
C GLU A 101 -12.65 7.50 -3.70
N ALA A 102 -11.88 8.36 -4.35
CA ALA A 102 -10.50 8.12 -4.70
C ALA A 102 -9.59 9.31 -4.34
N ILE A 103 -8.40 9.01 -3.83
CA ILE A 103 -7.31 9.95 -3.62
C ILE A 103 -6.32 9.79 -4.76
N ASN A 104 -6.15 10.85 -5.55
CA ASN A 104 -5.21 10.86 -6.65
C ASN A 104 -3.78 11.11 -6.14
N LEU A 105 -2.97 10.05 -6.09
CA LEU A 105 -1.54 10.09 -5.79
C LEU A 105 -0.68 9.88 -7.05
N LYS A 106 -1.30 9.95 -8.24
CA LYS A 106 -0.65 9.83 -9.54
C LYS A 106 -0.18 11.18 -10.06
N GLN A 107 -0.99 12.23 -9.88
CA GLN A 107 -0.71 13.58 -10.39
C GLN A 107 -1.46 14.65 -9.60
N SER A 108 -0.95 15.88 -9.65
CA SER A 108 -1.61 17.07 -9.08
C SER A 108 -1.53 18.26 -10.03
N LYS A 109 -2.42 19.24 -9.85
CA LYS A 109 -2.34 20.56 -10.49
C LYS A 109 -1.32 21.48 -9.80
N ASP A 110 -1.04 21.23 -8.53
CA ASP A 110 0.03 21.93 -7.81
C ASP A 110 1.39 21.39 -8.27
N GLU A 111 2.24 22.27 -8.80
CA GLU A 111 3.49 21.87 -9.45
C GLU A 111 4.47 21.20 -8.48
N GLN A 112 4.59 21.72 -7.25
CA GLN A 112 5.51 21.18 -6.25
C GLN A 112 5.05 19.80 -5.77
N TYR A 113 3.76 19.66 -5.47
CA TYR A 113 3.17 18.38 -5.08
C TYR A 113 3.21 17.38 -6.24
N ASN A 114 2.95 17.81 -7.47
CA ASN A 114 3.03 16.95 -8.65
C ASN A 114 4.45 16.44 -8.89
N LYS A 115 5.47 17.30 -8.71
CA LYS A 115 6.88 16.87 -8.78
C LYS A 115 7.17 15.79 -7.74
N PHE A 116 6.73 16.00 -6.49
CA PHE A 116 6.89 15.01 -5.43
C PHE A 116 6.20 13.68 -5.76
N LEU A 117 4.93 13.71 -6.20
CA LEU A 117 4.19 12.51 -6.59
C LEU A 117 4.89 11.77 -7.73
N ASN A 118 5.46 12.51 -8.69
CA ASN A 118 6.22 11.88 -9.76
C ASN A 118 7.45 11.15 -9.24
N THR A 119 8.30 11.82 -8.45
CA THR A 119 9.47 11.18 -7.83
C THR A 119 9.08 9.96 -6.99
N PHE A 120 8.01 10.05 -6.20
CA PHE A 120 7.52 8.92 -5.41
C PHE A 120 7.15 7.72 -6.28
N ASN A 121 6.34 7.93 -7.31
CA ASN A 121 5.93 6.86 -8.22
C ASN A 121 7.12 6.29 -9.01
N ASP A 122 8.05 7.14 -9.47
CA ASP A 122 9.26 6.71 -10.18
C ASP A 122 10.16 5.84 -9.30
N CYS A 123 10.41 6.27 -8.06
CA CYS A 123 11.21 5.53 -7.10
C CYS A 123 10.57 4.16 -6.79
N LEU A 124 9.27 4.15 -6.48
CA LEU A 124 8.51 2.93 -6.22
C LEU A 124 8.61 1.92 -7.37
N ILE A 125 8.33 2.36 -8.59
CA ILE A 125 8.34 1.48 -9.77
C ILE A 125 9.75 0.99 -10.08
N SER A 126 10.77 1.84 -9.91
CA SER A 126 12.17 1.45 -10.09
C SER A 126 12.57 0.33 -9.11
N LEU A 127 12.22 0.46 -7.83
CA LEU A 127 12.53 -0.55 -6.81
C LEU A 127 11.80 -1.88 -7.08
N ILE A 128 10.52 -1.83 -7.45
CA ILE A 128 9.75 -3.04 -7.81
C ILE A 128 10.34 -3.74 -9.05
N LYS A 129 10.82 -2.98 -10.03
CA LYS A 129 11.49 -3.53 -11.23
C LYS A 129 12.81 -4.23 -10.90
N GLN A 130 13.46 -3.84 -9.80
CA GLN A 130 14.67 -4.49 -9.27
C GLN A 130 14.35 -5.70 -8.37
N ASP A 131 13.11 -6.21 -8.40
CA ASP A 131 12.64 -7.34 -7.61
C ASP A 131 12.73 -7.12 -6.08
N LEU A 132 12.72 -5.85 -5.65
CA LEU A 132 12.62 -5.47 -4.25
C LEU A 132 11.16 -5.51 -3.77
N CYS A 133 10.99 -5.86 -2.51
CA CYS A 133 9.72 -5.75 -1.80
C CYS A 133 9.65 -4.39 -1.12
N VAL A 134 8.66 -3.56 -1.46
CA VAL A 134 8.63 -2.16 -1.04
C VAL A 134 7.42 -1.90 -0.15
N GLU A 135 7.65 -1.41 1.06
CA GLU A 135 6.59 -0.88 1.92
C GLU A 135 6.18 0.52 1.44
N ILE A 136 5.16 0.57 0.59
CA ILE A 136 4.70 1.80 -0.07
C ILE A 136 4.01 2.76 0.92
N PHE A 137 3.29 2.20 1.88
CA PHE A 137 2.66 2.89 3.00
C PHE A 137 2.92 2.07 4.26
N PRO A 138 2.90 2.67 5.47
CA PRO A 138 3.13 1.92 6.69
C PRO A 138 2.28 0.65 6.74
N LYS A 139 2.96 -0.49 6.85
CA LYS A 139 2.39 -1.84 6.93
C LYS A 139 1.70 -2.37 5.66
N ILE A 140 1.96 -1.77 4.51
CA ILE A 140 1.48 -2.24 3.20
C ILE A 140 2.68 -2.40 2.28
N ILE A 141 2.93 -3.62 1.84
CA ILE A 141 4.07 -3.99 0.99
C ILE A 141 3.57 -4.38 -0.40
N ILE A 142 4.28 -3.89 -1.40
CA ILE A 142 4.08 -4.20 -2.81
C ILE A 142 5.33 -4.88 -3.36
N PHE A 143 5.14 -5.92 -4.16
CA PHE A 143 6.23 -6.63 -4.81
C PHE A 143 5.77 -7.30 -6.10
N LYS A 144 6.72 -7.67 -6.96
CA LYS A 144 6.44 -8.45 -8.18
C LYS A 144 6.60 -9.95 -7.88
N SER A 145 5.60 -10.75 -8.20
CA SER A 145 5.65 -12.21 -8.05
C SER A 145 6.67 -12.82 -9.01
N LYS A 146 7.69 -13.49 -8.49
CA LYS A 146 8.73 -14.17 -9.29
C LYS A 146 8.18 -15.19 -10.30
N ASN A 147 7.01 -15.76 -10.02
CA ASN A 147 6.42 -16.81 -10.86
C ASN A 147 5.53 -16.28 -11.99
N THR A 148 5.04 -15.04 -11.88
CA THR A 148 4.00 -14.55 -12.79
C THR A 148 4.24 -13.12 -13.28
N ASP A 149 5.27 -12.45 -12.78
CA ASP A 149 5.58 -11.03 -13.00
C ASP A 149 4.43 -10.05 -12.68
N LYS A 150 3.43 -10.53 -11.94
CA LYS A 150 2.29 -9.72 -11.52
C LYS A 150 2.58 -9.07 -10.19
N LEU A 151 2.14 -7.82 -10.07
CA LEU A 151 2.17 -7.09 -8.81
C LEU A 151 1.32 -7.82 -7.75
N LYS A 152 1.84 -7.86 -6.53
CA LYS A 152 1.21 -8.44 -5.36
C LYS A 152 1.26 -7.43 -4.22
N ILE A 153 0.25 -7.51 -3.38
CA ILE A 153 0.11 -6.70 -2.18
C ILE A 153 0.00 -7.62 -0.98
N ILE A 154 0.65 -7.22 0.09
CA ILE A 154 0.61 -7.88 1.38
C ILE A 154 0.64 -6.81 2.48
N PHE A 155 0.07 -7.13 3.63
CA PHE A 155 -0.15 -6.15 4.67
C PHE A 155 -0.16 -6.80 6.05
N ASP A 156 0.14 -6.00 7.06
CA ASP A 156 0.12 -6.39 8.46
C ASP A 156 -1.32 -6.54 8.97
N LYS A 157 -1.56 -7.58 9.77
CA LYS A 157 -2.88 -7.89 10.36
C LYS A 157 -3.41 -6.78 11.28
N THR A 158 -2.54 -6.00 11.91
CA THR A 158 -2.88 -5.17 13.07
C THR A 158 -3.42 -3.79 12.71
N LYS A 159 -3.17 -3.29 11.50
CA LYS A 159 -3.46 -1.89 11.15
C LYS A 159 -4.32 -1.66 9.91
N VAL A 160 -4.55 -2.69 9.10
CA VAL A 160 -5.24 -2.53 7.80
C VAL A 160 -6.57 -3.29 7.74
N LEU A 161 -7.04 -3.81 8.87
CA LEU A 161 -8.31 -4.54 8.97
C LEU A 161 -9.35 -3.69 9.69
N THR A 162 -10.38 -3.29 8.97
CA THR A 162 -11.59 -2.67 9.53
C THR A 162 -12.79 -3.56 9.23
N ARG A 163 -13.78 -3.55 10.12
CA ARG A 163 -15.06 -4.21 9.85
C ARG A 163 -15.80 -3.41 8.79
N GLY A 164 -16.22 -4.09 7.73
CA GLY A 164 -17.20 -3.56 6.78
C GLY A 164 -18.59 -3.46 7.40
#